data_AF-A0A3N2MU71-F1
#
_entry.id   AF-A0A3N2MU71-F1
#
_cell.length_a   1.000
_cell.length_b   1.000
_cell.length_c   1.000
_cell.angle_alpha   90.00
_cell.angle_beta   90.00
_cell.angle_gamma   90.00
#
_symmetry.space_group_name_H-M   'P 1'
#
loop_
_entity.id
_entity.type
_entity.pdbx_description
1 polymer ?
#
loop_
_entity_poly.entity_id
_entity_poly.type
_entity_poly.pdbx_seq_one_letter_code
_entity_poly.pdbx_strand_id
1 'polypeptide(L)'
;MAQKTSINIKPCNIGSSEVHNRRTAEYLAHIGKDKFYVRTDLMAANETWVASDFGGTSLSERYNQIAAMVKEKTGRAMQTKDRERVNKKTGKVTVVRGSTPLKEGVVVIKDDTTLEQLQHFCEVCKERWGITALQIFIHRDEGHYGIPGDIATWKPNLRAHIVWDWMNHDTGKSCKLDEKAMSDMQTLLAECLDMERGSSKEQTGKEHLERADFIIADILYKASEVFRRAIEAIIHLATERHKSIFSPSEAADIKSVMQSYGETTEQQKAVGTWLCDYAEHRQPFDEIKHRHTLNEVGDVAEGRYDWKIEKRQRGIRIY
;
A
#
# COMPACT_ATOMS: atom_id res chain seq x y z
N MET A 1 -16.46 9.79 11.46
CA MET A 1 -15.30 9.04 11.99
C MET A 1 -14.06 9.89 11.78
N ALA A 2 -13.12 9.89 12.72
CA ALA A 2 -11.84 10.56 12.51
C ALA A 2 -11.14 9.90 11.30
N GLN A 3 -10.43 10.69 10.48
CA GLN A 3 -9.66 10.12 9.38
C GLN A 3 -8.45 9.37 9.95
N LYS A 4 -8.22 8.15 9.44
CA LYS A 4 -7.08 7.33 9.83
C LYS A 4 -5.86 7.68 8.99
N THR A 5 -4.68 7.69 9.60
CA THR A 5 -3.40 7.83 8.90
C THR A 5 -2.56 6.56 8.98
N SER A 6 -1.72 6.36 7.98
CA SER A 6 -0.66 5.37 7.98
C SER A 6 0.45 5.81 7.02
N ILE A 7 1.64 5.24 7.19
CA ILE A 7 2.77 5.39 6.27
C ILE A 7 3.17 4.04 5.70
N ASN A 8 3.23 3.92 4.37
CA ASN A 8 3.79 2.74 3.70
C ASN A 8 5.17 3.05 3.14
N ILE A 9 6.22 2.40 3.65
CA ILE A 9 7.62 2.67 3.29
C ILE A 9 8.17 1.57 2.39
N LYS A 10 8.61 1.94 1.20
CA LYS A 10 9.21 1.04 0.20
C LYS A 10 10.58 1.56 -0.26
N PRO A 11 11.42 0.72 -0.88
CA PRO A 11 12.60 1.22 -1.61
C PRO A 11 12.19 2.30 -2.60
N CYS A 12 12.90 3.43 -2.61
CA CYS A 12 12.57 4.55 -3.47
C CYS A 12 12.83 4.21 -4.94
N ASN A 13 11.82 4.41 -5.81
CA ASN A 13 12.02 4.30 -7.25
C ASN A 13 12.58 5.62 -7.78
N ILE A 14 13.91 5.76 -7.69
CA ILE A 14 14.66 6.98 -8.05
C ILE A 14 14.29 7.53 -9.43
N GLY A 15 14.07 6.65 -10.42
CA GLY A 15 13.78 7.07 -11.80
C GLY A 15 12.39 7.68 -12.01
N SER A 16 11.47 7.56 -11.04
CA SER A 16 10.10 8.08 -11.16
C SER A 16 9.64 8.97 -10.01
N SER A 17 10.21 8.78 -8.81
CA SER A 17 9.80 9.52 -7.60
C SER A 17 9.99 11.03 -7.75
N GLU A 18 11.14 11.49 -8.27
CA GLU A 18 11.40 12.94 -8.41
C GLU A 18 10.47 13.61 -9.40
N VAL A 19 10.31 13.02 -10.59
CA VAL A 19 9.47 13.60 -11.64
C VAL A 19 7.99 13.57 -11.26
N HIS A 20 7.55 12.52 -10.55
CA HIS A 20 6.23 12.44 -9.95
C HIS A 20 6.04 13.56 -8.93
N ASN A 21 6.90 13.63 -7.91
CA ASN A 21 6.73 14.53 -6.77
C ASN A 21 6.83 16.01 -7.17
N ARG A 22 7.74 16.35 -8.09
CA ARG A 22 7.91 17.71 -8.58
C ARG A 22 6.88 18.12 -9.63
N ARG A 23 6.05 17.19 -10.11
CA ARG A 23 5.08 17.41 -11.19
C ARG A 23 5.72 18.11 -12.40
N THR A 24 6.85 17.59 -12.88
CA THR A 24 7.58 18.24 -13.98
C THR A 24 6.72 18.34 -15.23
N ALA A 25 7.00 19.31 -16.10
CA ALA A 25 6.22 19.52 -17.32
C ALA A 25 6.22 18.25 -18.20
N GLU A 26 7.36 17.56 -18.30
CA GLU A 26 7.48 16.30 -19.01
C GLU A 26 6.61 15.22 -18.36
N TYR A 27 6.64 15.11 -17.03
CA TYR A 27 5.80 14.16 -16.30
C TYR A 27 4.31 14.40 -16.58
N LEU A 28 3.86 15.66 -16.47
CA LEU A 28 2.48 16.05 -16.74
C LEU A 28 2.07 15.81 -18.20
N ALA A 29 2.99 15.95 -19.14
CA ALA A 29 2.73 15.64 -20.56
C ALA A 29 2.63 14.12 -20.82
N HIS A 30 3.37 13.29 -20.07
CA HIS A 30 3.42 11.83 -20.24
C HIS A 30 2.33 11.09 -19.45
N ILE A 31 1.83 11.64 -18.34
CA ILE A 31 0.57 11.17 -17.77
C ILE A 31 -0.52 11.59 -18.76
N GLY A 32 -0.80 10.72 -19.74
CA GLY A 32 -1.76 11.02 -20.79
C GLY A 32 -3.06 11.59 -20.20
N LYS A 33 -3.76 12.45 -20.94
CA LYS A 33 -5.00 13.12 -20.48
C LYS A 33 -6.05 12.16 -19.91
N ASP A 34 -5.96 10.87 -20.25
CA ASP A 34 -6.82 9.78 -19.81
C ASP A 34 -6.44 9.19 -18.43
N LYS A 35 -5.30 9.60 -17.84
CA LYS A 35 -4.93 9.26 -16.47
C LYS A 35 -5.50 10.32 -15.52
N PHE A 36 -6.83 10.26 -15.36
CA PHE A 36 -7.69 11.17 -14.57
C PHE A 36 -7.41 11.23 -13.06
N TYR A 37 -6.22 10.84 -12.58
CA TYR A 37 -5.92 10.79 -11.16
C TYR A 37 -5.18 12.02 -10.62
N VAL A 38 -4.71 12.92 -11.50
CA VAL A 38 -4.09 14.20 -11.14
C VAL A 38 -4.93 15.34 -11.70
N ARG A 39 -5.24 16.33 -10.88
CA ARG A 39 -5.95 17.55 -11.24
C ARG A 39 -5.01 18.75 -11.19
N THR A 40 -4.57 19.21 -12.36
CA THR A 40 -3.59 20.32 -12.46
C THR A 40 -4.11 21.63 -11.87
N ASP A 41 -5.42 21.84 -11.87
CA ASP A 41 -6.06 23.00 -11.26
C ASP A 41 -6.06 22.98 -9.72
N LEU A 42 -5.77 21.83 -9.09
CA LEU A 42 -5.59 21.70 -7.63
C LEU A 42 -4.12 21.77 -7.19
N MET A 43 -3.17 21.77 -8.11
CA MET A 43 -1.73 21.71 -7.79
C MET A 43 -1.23 22.90 -6.96
N ALA A 44 -1.90 24.05 -7.01
CA ALA A 44 -1.55 25.21 -6.20
C ALA A 44 -1.69 24.94 -4.68
N ALA A 45 -2.45 23.91 -4.29
CA ALA A 45 -2.59 23.47 -2.91
C ALA A 45 -1.55 22.42 -2.49
N ASN A 46 -0.66 22.00 -3.39
CA ASN A 46 0.45 21.11 -3.03
C ASN A 46 1.51 21.89 -2.25
N GLU A 47 2.18 21.21 -1.33
CA GLU A 47 3.26 21.80 -0.53
C GLU A 47 4.53 20.96 -0.66
N THR A 48 5.69 21.58 -0.50
CA THR A 48 6.97 20.90 -0.61
C THR A 48 7.97 21.43 0.39
N TRP A 49 8.74 20.50 0.95
CA TRP A 49 9.96 20.79 1.69
C TRP A 49 11.08 19.94 1.12
N VAL A 50 12.26 20.53 0.98
CA VAL A 50 13.47 19.84 0.53
C VAL A 50 14.57 20.22 1.51
N ALA A 51 15.30 19.23 2.02
CA ALA A 51 16.38 19.46 2.96
C ALA A 51 17.45 20.35 2.32
N SER A 52 18.00 21.29 3.09
CA SER A 52 18.96 22.28 2.58
C SER A 52 20.24 21.65 2.03
N ASP A 53 20.69 20.54 2.61
CA ASP A 53 21.86 19.76 2.16
C ASP A 53 21.53 18.83 0.97
N PHE A 54 20.26 18.78 0.55
CA PHE A 54 19.79 18.00 -0.60
C PHE A 54 19.28 18.88 -1.75
N GLY A 55 18.90 20.14 -1.51
CA GLY A 55 18.16 21.00 -2.45
C GLY A 55 18.77 21.20 -3.86
N GLY A 56 20.06 20.94 -4.05
CA GLY A 56 20.75 20.99 -5.35
C GLY A 56 21.15 19.62 -5.93
N THR A 57 20.71 18.51 -5.32
CA THR A 57 21.12 17.14 -5.65
C THR A 57 19.92 16.31 -6.07
N SER A 58 20.06 15.51 -7.12
CA SER A 58 19.05 14.51 -7.50
C SER A 58 19.11 13.27 -6.60
N LEU A 59 18.02 12.51 -6.53
CA LEU A 59 18.01 11.22 -5.82
C LEU A 59 19.06 10.25 -6.39
N SER A 60 19.34 10.32 -7.70
CA SER A 60 20.40 9.52 -8.35
C SER A 60 21.79 9.91 -7.85
N GLU A 61 22.07 11.21 -7.75
CA GLU A 61 23.34 11.71 -7.22
C GLU A 61 23.50 11.39 -5.73
N ARG A 62 22.44 11.58 -4.92
CA ARG A 62 22.46 11.21 -3.50
C ARG A 62 22.69 9.72 -3.30
N TYR A 63 22.09 8.87 -4.14
CA TYR A 63 22.37 7.43 -4.13
C TYR A 63 23.84 7.12 -4.39
N ASN A 64 24.46 7.80 -5.37
CA ASN A 64 25.89 7.64 -5.68
C ASN A 64 26.79 8.15 -4.54
N GLN A 65 26.43 9.27 -3.90
CA GLN A 65 27.12 9.80 -2.72
C GLN A 65 27.07 8.80 -1.57
N ILE A 66 25.90 8.22 -1.31
CA ILE A 66 25.74 7.16 -0.30
C ILE A 66 26.60 5.94 -0.66
N ALA A 67 26.62 5.51 -1.92
CA ALA A 67 27.42 4.36 -2.35
C ALA A 67 28.93 4.59 -2.12
N ALA A 68 29.41 5.81 -2.39
CA ALA A 68 30.78 6.23 -2.12
C ALA A 68 31.07 6.24 -0.60
N MET A 69 30.18 6.82 0.19
CA MET A 69 30.27 6.87 1.66
C MET A 69 30.31 5.46 2.26
N VAL A 70 29.47 4.53 1.80
CA VAL A 70 29.48 3.13 2.24
C VAL A 70 30.84 2.48 1.96
N LYS A 71 31.41 2.70 0.78
CA LYS A 71 32.73 2.17 0.42
C LYS A 71 33.83 2.74 1.31
N GLU A 72 33.80 4.04 1.57
CA GLU A 72 34.75 4.72 2.44
C GLU A 72 34.68 4.19 3.88
N LYS A 73 33.49 4.16 4.49
CA LYS A 73 33.31 3.81 5.91
C LYS A 73 33.44 2.33 6.19
N THR A 74 33.03 1.46 5.25
CA THR A 74 32.99 0.01 5.48
C THR A 74 34.12 -0.76 4.78
N GLY A 75 34.86 -0.10 3.88
CA GLY A 75 35.85 -0.73 3.00
C GLY A 75 35.23 -1.64 1.92
N ARG A 76 33.91 -1.62 1.75
CA ARG A 76 33.18 -2.52 0.84
C ARG A 76 32.22 -1.75 -0.05
N ALA A 77 32.12 -2.15 -1.31
CA ALA A 77 31.10 -1.62 -2.20
C ALA A 77 29.70 -1.90 -1.64
N MET A 78 28.78 -0.94 -1.81
CA MET A 78 27.40 -1.09 -1.39
C MET A 78 26.75 -2.29 -2.10
N GLN A 79 26.30 -3.27 -1.33
CA GLN A 79 25.61 -4.45 -1.86
C GLN A 79 24.21 -4.04 -2.31
N THR A 80 23.86 -4.23 -3.58
CA THR A 80 22.55 -3.84 -4.12
C THR A 80 21.62 -5.03 -4.35
N LYS A 81 22.18 -6.24 -4.47
CA LYS A 81 21.43 -7.48 -4.70
C LYS A 81 21.42 -8.35 -3.45
N ASP A 82 20.38 -9.15 -3.32
CA ASP A 82 20.34 -10.23 -2.35
C ASP A 82 21.42 -11.26 -2.66
N ARG A 83 22.01 -11.84 -1.62
CA ARG A 83 22.92 -12.98 -1.76
C ARG A 83 22.72 -13.97 -0.65
N GLU A 84 22.98 -15.23 -0.95
CA GLU A 84 22.99 -16.28 0.04
C GLU A 84 24.33 -16.34 0.78
N ARG A 85 24.25 -16.60 2.07
CA ARG A 85 25.39 -16.85 2.94
C ARG A 85 25.19 -18.19 3.63
N VAL A 86 26.08 -19.12 3.33
CA VAL A 86 26.11 -20.45 3.95
C VAL A 86 27.00 -20.43 5.19
N ASN A 87 26.47 -20.88 6.33
CA ASN A 87 27.28 -21.14 7.51
C ASN A 87 28.07 -22.44 7.30
N LYS A 88 29.40 -22.32 7.17
CA LYS A 88 30.29 -23.47 6.93
C LYS A 88 30.22 -24.56 8.01
N LYS A 89 29.82 -24.24 9.24
CA LYS A 89 29.74 -25.20 10.35
C LYS A 89 28.41 -25.93 10.41
N THR A 90 27.31 -25.25 10.07
CA THR A 90 25.95 -25.78 10.26
C THR A 90 25.21 -26.08 8.95
N GLY A 91 25.79 -25.74 7.79
CA GLY A 91 25.15 -25.82 6.48
C GLY A 91 23.99 -24.83 6.28
N LYS A 92 23.61 -24.06 7.31
CA LYS A 92 22.46 -23.15 7.26
C LYS A 92 22.67 -22.02 6.26
N VAL A 93 21.75 -21.90 5.31
CA VAL A 93 21.70 -20.80 4.34
C VAL A 93 20.94 -19.62 4.96
N THR A 94 21.50 -18.42 4.83
CA THR A 94 20.86 -17.15 5.25
C THR A 94 20.91 -16.17 4.10
N VAL A 95 19.81 -15.47 3.83
CA VAL A 95 19.78 -14.44 2.79
C VAL A 95 20.26 -13.12 3.39
N VAL A 96 21.30 -12.55 2.79
CA VAL A 96 21.75 -11.18 3.06
C VAL A 96 21.10 -10.30 2.02
N ARG A 97 20.10 -9.52 2.45
CA ARG A 97 19.36 -8.60 1.57
C ARG A 97 20.25 -7.50 1.00
N GLY A 98 19.96 -7.06 -0.22
CA GLY A 98 20.53 -5.86 -0.82
C GLY A 98 20.21 -4.60 -0.01
N SER A 99 21.10 -3.63 -0.07
CA SER A 99 20.91 -2.31 0.53
C SER A 99 19.82 -1.55 -0.23
N THR A 100 18.92 -0.94 0.51
CA THR A 100 17.88 -0.03 0.00
C THR A 100 18.10 1.34 0.66
N PRO A 101 19.16 2.07 0.24
CA PRO A 101 19.65 3.24 0.96
C PRO A 101 18.69 4.42 0.88
N LEU A 102 17.89 4.51 -0.18
CA LEU A 102 16.81 5.48 -0.32
C LEU A 102 15.48 4.75 -0.22
N LYS A 103 14.59 5.26 0.64
CA LYS A 103 13.22 4.75 0.80
C LYS A 103 12.22 5.88 0.64
N GLU A 104 11.04 5.56 0.13
CA GLU A 104 9.93 6.49 0.00
C GLU A 104 8.76 5.99 0.86
N GLY A 105 8.28 6.86 1.73
CA GLY A 105 7.08 6.68 2.53
C GLY A 105 5.91 7.41 1.89
N VAL A 106 4.79 6.71 1.70
CA VAL A 106 3.52 7.31 1.30
C VAL A 106 2.62 7.40 2.53
N VAL A 107 2.31 8.63 2.93
CA VAL A 107 1.52 8.97 4.12
C VAL A 107 0.09 9.33 3.71
N VAL A 108 -0.90 8.73 4.35
CA VAL A 108 -2.30 9.18 4.24
C VAL A 108 -2.50 10.41 5.12
N ILE A 109 -3.01 11.50 4.57
CA ILE A 109 -3.18 12.77 5.28
C ILE A 109 -4.64 13.24 5.23
N LYS A 110 -4.98 14.21 6.08
CA LYS A 110 -6.22 15.01 5.99
C LYS A 110 -5.96 16.34 5.26
N ASP A 111 -7.02 17.04 4.90
CA ASP A 111 -6.97 18.27 4.10
C ASP A 111 -6.14 19.39 4.75
N ASP A 112 -6.26 19.53 6.06
CA ASP A 112 -5.56 20.53 6.88
C ASP A 112 -4.19 20.06 7.41
N THR A 113 -3.70 18.88 7.00
CA THR A 113 -2.36 18.42 7.42
C THR A 113 -1.29 19.38 6.92
N THR A 114 -0.44 19.91 7.79
CA THR A 114 0.57 20.90 7.42
C THR A 114 1.94 20.29 7.15
N LEU A 115 2.76 21.02 6.40
CA LEU A 115 4.15 20.65 6.15
C LEU A 115 4.99 20.59 7.43
N GLU A 116 4.71 21.47 8.40
CA GLU A 116 5.38 21.50 9.71
C GLU A 116 5.11 20.23 10.52
N GLN A 117 3.89 19.69 10.49
CA GLN A 117 3.57 18.43 11.16
C GLN A 117 4.41 17.27 10.60
N LEU A 118 4.56 17.21 9.27
CA LEU A 118 5.37 16.19 8.61
C LEU A 118 6.88 16.40 8.84
N GLN A 119 7.35 17.65 8.89
CA GLN A 119 8.73 17.96 9.26
C GLN A 119 9.02 17.54 10.70
N HIS A 120 8.11 17.83 11.64
CA HIS A 120 8.23 17.40 13.02
C HIS A 120 8.28 15.87 13.15
N PHE A 121 7.39 15.16 12.44
CA PHE A 121 7.44 13.71 12.34
C PHE A 121 8.81 13.21 11.83
N CYS A 122 9.38 13.89 10.83
CA CYS A 122 10.69 13.56 10.27
C CYS A 122 11.84 13.79 11.26
N GLU A 123 11.80 14.86 12.03
CA GLU A 123 12.82 15.14 13.04
C GLU A 123 12.81 14.08 14.15
N VAL A 124 11.64 13.73 14.67
CA VAL A 124 11.54 12.67 15.68
C VAL A 124 11.96 11.31 15.11
N CYS A 125 11.66 11.02 13.84
CA CYS A 125 12.16 9.81 13.16
C CYS A 125 13.69 9.76 13.11
N LYS A 126 14.34 10.89 12.84
CA LYS A 126 15.79 11.02 12.82
C LYS A 126 16.39 10.80 14.20
N GLU A 127 15.82 11.41 15.24
CA GLU A 127 16.27 11.24 16.61
C GLU A 127 16.14 9.78 17.10
N ARG A 128 15.00 9.13 16.82
CA ARG A 128 14.72 7.78 17.34
C ARG A 128 15.38 6.66 16.55
N TRP A 129 15.47 6.80 15.22
CA TRP A 129 15.89 5.70 14.34
C TRP A 129 17.05 6.06 13.41
N GLY A 130 17.55 7.29 13.46
CA GLY A 130 18.69 7.73 12.66
C GLY A 130 18.42 7.84 11.15
N ILE A 131 17.16 7.80 10.72
CA ILE A 131 16.77 7.97 9.31
C ILE A 131 16.60 9.45 9.00
N THR A 132 17.09 9.92 7.85
CA THR A 132 17.10 11.36 7.52
C THR A 132 16.15 11.63 6.36
N ALA A 133 15.16 12.50 6.55
CA ALA A 133 14.29 12.94 5.47
C ALA A 133 15.06 13.87 4.51
N LEU A 134 14.93 13.62 3.21
CA LEU A 134 15.54 14.40 2.14
C LEU A 134 14.54 15.39 1.52
N GLN A 135 13.30 14.97 1.38
CA GLN A 135 12.22 15.78 0.81
C GLN A 135 10.85 15.27 1.28
N ILE A 136 9.91 16.21 1.38
CA ILE A 136 8.49 15.99 1.67
C ILE A 136 7.68 16.68 0.57
N PHE A 137 6.72 15.96 -0.01
CA PHE A 137 5.78 16.51 -0.98
C PHE A 137 4.36 16.15 -0.57
N ILE A 138 3.54 17.16 -0.30
CA ILE A 138 2.11 16.99 -0.05
C ILE A 138 1.36 17.13 -1.38
N HIS A 139 0.62 16.10 -1.76
CA HIS A 139 -0.21 16.06 -2.96
C HIS A 139 -1.69 16.16 -2.56
N ARG A 140 -2.30 17.31 -2.87
CA ARG A 140 -3.75 17.58 -2.76
C ARG A 140 -4.45 17.57 -4.12
N ASP A 141 -3.69 17.33 -5.18
CA ASP A 141 -4.12 17.27 -6.56
C ASP A 141 -4.50 15.86 -7.03
N GLU A 142 -4.34 14.84 -6.17
CA GLU A 142 -4.56 13.45 -6.55
C GLU A 142 -5.91 12.90 -6.11
N GLY A 143 -6.44 11.93 -6.87
CA GLY A 143 -7.77 11.37 -6.61
C GLY A 143 -8.26 10.47 -7.75
N HIS A 144 -9.56 10.26 -7.80
CA HIS A 144 -10.21 9.59 -8.91
C HIS A 144 -11.65 10.07 -9.07
N TYR A 145 -12.22 9.94 -10.26
CA TYR A 145 -13.62 10.23 -10.50
C TYR A 145 -14.48 8.98 -10.34
N GLY A 146 -15.64 9.13 -9.72
CA GLY A 146 -16.69 8.11 -9.79
C GLY A 146 -17.20 7.93 -11.22
N ILE A 147 -17.36 9.03 -11.95
CA ILE A 147 -17.72 9.08 -13.37
C ILE A 147 -16.63 9.86 -14.11
N PRO A 148 -15.87 9.25 -15.04
CA PRO A 148 -14.77 9.93 -15.72
C PRO A 148 -15.18 11.26 -16.35
N GLY A 149 -14.49 12.34 -15.98
CA GLY A 149 -14.73 13.69 -16.50
C GLY A 149 -15.82 14.49 -15.75
N ASP A 150 -16.58 13.88 -14.85
CA ASP A 150 -17.57 14.61 -14.03
C ASP A 150 -16.94 15.10 -12.72
N ILE A 151 -16.68 16.41 -12.66
CA ILE A 151 -16.08 17.10 -11.51
C ILE A 151 -16.85 16.86 -10.21
N ALA A 152 -18.17 16.72 -10.25
CA ALA A 152 -18.99 16.49 -9.06
C ALA A 152 -18.71 15.12 -8.41
N THR A 153 -18.11 14.19 -9.15
CA THR A 153 -17.78 12.84 -8.66
C THR A 153 -16.32 12.68 -8.24
N TRP A 154 -15.56 13.78 -8.18
CA TRP A 154 -14.16 13.75 -7.74
C TRP A 154 -14.04 13.27 -6.29
N LYS A 155 -13.25 12.23 -6.09
CA LYS A 155 -12.88 11.69 -4.78
C LYS A 155 -11.39 11.95 -4.54
N PRO A 156 -11.03 12.92 -3.69
CA PRO A 156 -9.63 13.23 -3.42
C PRO A 156 -8.94 12.05 -2.72
N ASN A 157 -7.66 11.87 -3.03
CA ASN A 157 -6.75 10.92 -2.40
C ASN A 157 -5.52 11.69 -1.92
N LEU A 158 -5.71 12.39 -0.80
CA LEU A 158 -4.70 13.25 -0.22
C LEU A 158 -3.59 12.38 0.37
N ARG A 159 -2.35 12.65 -0.02
CA ARG A 159 -1.18 11.93 0.48
C ARG A 159 0.06 12.80 0.52
N ALA A 160 0.99 12.43 1.39
CA ALA A 160 2.33 12.98 1.37
C ALA A 160 3.36 11.91 1.00
N HIS A 161 4.36 12.30 0.23
CA HIS A 161 5.54 11.50 -0.09
C HIS A 161 6.71 12.02 0.73
N ILE A 162 7.38 11.13 1.47
CA ILE A 162 8.59 11.44 2.20
C ILE A 162 9.71 10.54 1.69
N VAL A 163 10.77 11.12 1.13
CA VAL A 163 11.95 10.35 0.73
C VAL A 163 13.01 10.44 1.81
N TRP A 164 13.56 9.30 2.19
CA TRP A 164 14.49 9.13 3.30
C TRP A 164 15.82 8.60 2.81
N ASP A 165 16.89 9.15 3.38
CA ASP A 165 18.19 8.49 3.49
C ASP A 165 18.15 7.53 4.68
N TRP A 166 18.27 6.25 4.37
CA TRP A 166 18.14 5.14 5.31
C TRP A 166 19.49 4.63 5.84
N MET A 167 20.55 5.43 5.65
CA MET A 167 21.91 5.07 6.04
C MET A 167 22.37 5.86 7.25
N ASN A 168 23.11 5.21 8.13
CA ASN A 168 23.89 5.86 9.16
C ASN A 168 25.23 6.32 8.55
N HIS A 169 25.43 7.63 8.45
CA HIS A 169 26.59 8.24 7.77
C HIS A 169 27.90 8.13 8.56
N ASP A 170 27.84 7.87 9.87
CA ASP A 170 29.03 7.64 10.69
C ASP A 170 29.66 6.27 10.41
N THR A 171 28.81 5.25 10.24
CA THR A 171 29.22 3.84 10.12
C THR A 171 29.17 3.31 8.69
N GLY A 172 28.47 4.00 7.78
CA GLY A 172 28.17 3.53 6.42
C GLY A 172 27.29 2.29 6.35
N LYS A 173 26.48 2.04 7.39
CA LYS A 173 25.56 0.90 7.47
C LYS A 173 24.11 1.38 7.46
N SER A 174 23.20 0.55 6.96
CA SER A 174 21.77 0.87 6.97
C SER A 174 21.23 0.96 8.40
N CYS A 175 20.34 1.92 8.63
CA CYS A 175 19.56 2.02 9.86
C CYS A 175 18.62 0.80 9.94
N LYS A 176 18.75 0.01 11.01
CA LYS A 176 17.97 -1.22 11.20
C LYS A 176 16.74 -0.91 12.03
N LEU A 177 15.59 -0.91 11.38
CA LEU A 177 14.28 -0.81 12.05
C LEU A 177 13.65 -2.19 12.02
N ASP A 178 13.23 -2.67 13.18
CA ASP A 178 12.48 -3.91 13.34
C ASP A 178 10.96 -3.66 13.28
N GLU A 179 10.17 -4.72 13.39
CA GLU A 179 8.70 -4.64 13.33
C GLU A 179 8.14 -3.70 14.42
N LYS A 180 8.77 -3.66 15.59
CA LYS A 180 8.35 -2.77 16.68
C LYS A 180 8.63 -1.31 16.33
N ALA A 181 9.82 -0.99 15.82
CA ALA A 181 10.16 0.35 15.36
C ALA A 181 9.21 0.83 14.25
N MET A 182 8.87 -0.05 13.29
CA MET A 182 7.91 0.27 12.24
C MET A 182 6.49 0.49 12.79
N SER A 183 6.06 -0.30 13.79
CA SER A 183 4.78 -0.13 14.47
C SER A 183 4.72 1.18 15.26
N ASP A 184 5.78 1.50 16.01
CA ASP A 184 5.91 2.74 16.79
C ASP A 184 5.93 3.98 15.88
N MET A 185 6.53 3.87 14.69
CA MET A 185 6.49 4.92 13.67
C MET A 185 5.07 5.23 13.19
N GLN A 186 4.19 4.22 13.05
CA GLN A 186 2.78 4.47 12.71
C GLN A 186 2.05 5.23 13.82
N THR A 187 2.35 4.91 15.09
CA THR A 187 1.78 5.61 16.24
C THR A 187 2.27 7.05 16.31
N LEU A 188 3.59 7.26 16.18
CA LEU A 188 4.19 8.58 16.15
C LEU A 188 3.60 9.45 15.02
N LEU A 189 3.42 8.89 13.83
CA LEU A 189 2.79 9.59 12.72
C LEU A 189 1.39 10.07 13.07
N ALA A 190 0.56 9.19 13.62
CA ALA A 190 -0.82 9.52 14.01
C ALA A 190 -0.87 10.63 15.07
N GLU A 191 0.04 10.59 16.04
CA GLU A 191 0.22 11.65 17.05
C GLU A 191 0.64 12.98 16.41
N CYS A 192 1.64 12.98 15.52
CA CYS A 192 2.10 14.20 14.85
C CYS A 192 1.03 14.84 13.96
N LEU A 193 0.19 14.03 13.32
CA LEU A 193 -0.85 14.52 12.40
C LEU A 193 -2.18 14.83 13.08
N ASP A 194 -2.33 14.52 14.38
CA ASP A 194 -3.60 14.57 15.10
C ASP A 194 -4.70 13.82 14.32
N MET A 195 -4.40 12.56 14.02
CA MET A 195 -5.22 11.63 13.25
C MET A 195 -5.33 10.30 14.00
N GLU A 196 -6.36 9.52 13.68
CA GLU A 196 -6.47 8.17 14.24
C GLU A 196 -5.41 7.27 13.59
N ARG A 197 -4.74 6.43 14.39
CA ARG A 197 -3.78 5.47 13.87
C ARG A 197 -4.50 4.43 13.01
N GLY A 198 -3.94 4.13 11.84
CA GLY A 198 -4.36 3.01 11.00
C GLY A 198 -4.23 1.67 11.73
N SER A 199 -5.14 0.76 11.41
CA SER A 199 -5.24 -0.54 12.07
C SER A 199 -4.17 -1.50 11.57
N SER A 200 -3.64 -2.34 12.45
CA SER A 200 -2.52 -3.22 12.06
C SER A 200 -2.98 -4.36 11.15
N LYS A 201 -2.04 -4.91 10.37
CA LYS A 201 -2.28 -6.12 9.58
C LYS A 201 -2.69 -7.31 10.46
N GLU A 202 -2.15 -7.43 11.67
CA GLU A 202 -2.51 -8.50 12.60
C GLU A 202 -3.98 -8.42 13.06
N GLN A 203 -4.49 -7.19 13.23
CA GLN A 203 -5.88 -6.93 13.62
C GLN A 203 -6.84 -7.09 12.44
N THR A 204 -6.45 -6.62 11.26
CA THR A 204 -7.35 -6.53 10.11
C THR A 204 -7.26 -7.71 9.16
N GLY A 205 -6.11 -8.35 9.04
CA GLY A 205 -5.82 -9.34 8.00
C GLY A 205 -5.60 -8.74 6.60
N LYS A 206 -5.66 -7.42 6.47
CA LYS A 206 -5.58 -6.71 5.18
C LYS A 206 -4.19 -6.78 4.57
N GLU A 207 -4.16 -6.99 3.26
CA GLU A 207 -2.95 -6.80 2.47
C GLU A 207 -2.98 -5.41 1.80
N HIS A 208 -1.81 -4.84 1.56
CA HIS A 208 -1.73 -3.59 0.81
C HIS A 208 -1.99 -3.89 -0.67
N LEU A 209 -3.12 -3.42 -1.19
CA LEU A 209 -3.39 -3.44 -2.63
C LEU A 209 -2.46 -2.48 -3.37
N GLU A 210 -1.58 -3.00 -4.21
CA GLU A 210 -0.79 -2.16 -5.09
C GLU A 210 -1.70 -1.48 -6.12
N ARG A 211 -1.24 -0.35 -6.65
CA ARG A 211 -1.99 0.40 -7.68
C ARG A 211 -2.33 -0.46 -8.90
N ALA A 212 -1.41 -1.33 -9.34
CA ALA A 212 -1.64 -2.20 -10.47
C ALA A 212 -2.76 -3.22 -10.19
N ASP A 213 -2.75 -3.82 -9.00
CA ASP A 213 -3.78 -4.76 -8.55
C ASP A 213 -5.16 -4.08 -8.50
N PHE A 214 -5.19 -2.83 -8.00
CA PHE A 214 -6.40 -2.03 -7.99
C PHE A 214 -6.95 -1.75 -9.40
N ILE A 215 -6.08 -1.36 -10.34
CA ILE A 215 -6.49 -1.11 -11.73
C ILE A 215 -7.03 -2.39 -12.38
N ILE A 216 -6.37 -3.52 -12.16
CA ILE A 216 -6.83 -4.83 -12.65
C ILE A 216 -8.21 -5.16 -12.07
N ALA A 217 -8.40 -4.98 -10.77
CA ALA A 217 -9.68 -5.23 -10.11
C ALA A 217 -10.81 -4.33 -10.66
N ASP A 218 -10.53 -3.04 -10.91
CA ASP A 218 -11.53 -2.11 -11.47
C ASP A 218 -11.90 -2.46 -12.92
N ILE A 219 -10.94 -2.91 -13.74
CA ILE A 219 -11.21 -3.42 -15.09
C ILE A 219 -12.08 -4.68 -15.01
N LEU A 220 -11.72 -5.65 -14.17
CA LEU A 220 -12.46 -6.89 -14.02
C LEU A 220 -13.87 -6.67 -13.47
N TYR A 221 -14.04 -5.75 -12.53
CA TYR A 221 -15.34 -5.38 -11.99
C TYR A 221 -16.27 -4.80 -13.06
N LYS A 222 -15.73 -4.04 -14.02
CA LYS A 222 -16.50 -3.46 -15.12
C LYS A 222 -16.75 -4.44 -16.27
N ALA A 223 -15.82 -5.38 -16.51
CA ALA A 223 -15.83 -6.25 -17.69
C ALA A 223 -16.35 -7.69 -17.42
N SER A 224 -16.27 -8.18 -16.18
CA SER A 224 -16.62 -9.56 -15.82
C SER A 224 -17.80 -9.59 -14.86
N GLU A 225 -18.92 -10.11 -15.34
CA GLU A 225 -20.16 -10.24 -14.58
C GLU A 225 -20.00 -11.17 -13.36
N VAL A 226 -19.23 -12.26 -13.49
CA VAL A 226 -18.96 -13.19 -12.37
C VAL A 226 -18.11 -12.50 -11.31
N PHE A 227 -17.10 -11.72 -11.73
CA PHE A 227 -16.27 -10.95 -10.81
C PHE A 227 -17.09 -9.88 -10.08
N ARG A 228 -17.92 -9.13 -10.82
CA ARG A 228 -18.80 -8.11 -10.25
C ARG A 228 -19.74 -8.69 -9.19
N ARG A 229 -20.40 -9.82 -9.50
CA ARG A 229 -21.29 -10.52 -8.54
C ARG A 229 -20.54 -11.06 -7.33
N ALA A 230 -19.33 -11.56 -7.48
CA ALA A 230 -18.49 -11.98 -6.36
C ALA A 230 -18.16 -10.80 -5.43
N ILE A 231 -17.78 -9.64 -5.97
CA ILE A 231 -17.53 -8.43 -5.18
C ILE A 231 -18.80 -7.93 -4.50
N GLU A 232 -19.93 -7.91 -5.21
CA GLU A 232 -21.22 -7.50 -4.63
C GLU A 232 -21.66 -8.43 -3.50
N ALA A 233 -21.43 -9.74 -3.62
CA ALA A 233 -21.71 -10.71 -2.56
C ALA A 233 -20.89 -10.43 -1.29
N ILE A 234 -19.60 -10.12 -1.46
CA ILE A 234 -18.67 -9.78 -0.36
C ILE A 234 -19.13 -8.48 0.31
N ILE A 235 -19.43 -7.44 -0.46
CA ILE A 235 -19.95 -6.16 0.04
C ILE A 235 -21.26 -6.39 0.82
N HIS A 236 -22.18 -7.18 0.28
CA HIS A 236 -23.46 -7.48 0.89
C HIS A 236 -23.30 -8.21 2.23
N LEU A 237 -22.40 -9.21 2.31
CA LEU A 237 -22.06 -9.89 3.57
C LEU A 237 -21.48 -8.90 4.61
N ALA A 238 -20.60 -8.01 4.17
CA ALA A 238 -19.90 -7.10 5.05
C ALA A 238 -20.81 -5.97 5.57
N THR A 239 -21.79 -5.53 4.78
CA THR A 239 -22.61 -4.34 5.09
C THR A 239 -23.99 -4.68 5.67
N GLU A 240 -24.53 -5.87 5.40
CA GLU A 240 -25.82 -6.25 5.97
C GLU A 240 -25.75 -6.63 7.45
N ARG A 241 -26.76 -6.18 8.20
CA ARG A 241 -26.84 -6.40 9.65
C ARG A 241 -27.13 -7.86 10.03
N HIS A 242 -27.90 -8.58 9.20
CA HIS A 242 -28.40 -9.92 9.52
C HIS A 242 -27.77 -11.03 8.70
N LYS A 243 -26.78 -10.70 7.85
CA LYS A 243 -26.08 -11.69 7.04
C LYS A 243 -24.76 -12.09 7.67
N SER A 244 -24.61 -13.38 7.90
CA SER A 244 -23.41 -13.99 8.49
C SER A 244 -22.71 -14.99 7.58
N ILE A 245 -23.35 -15.46 6.52
CA ILE A 245 -22.79 -16.45 5.59
C ILE A 245 -23.20 -16.14 4.15
N PHE A 246 -22.46 -16.68 3.18
CA PHE A 246 -22.82 -16.61 1.78
C PHE A 246 -23.97 -17.57 1.44
N SER A 247 -24.85 -17.15 0.53
CA SER A 247 -25.76 -18.08 -0.15
C SER A 247 -24.96 -19.00 -1.07
N PRO A 248 -25.54 -20.15 -1.50
CA PRO A 248 -24.83 -21.05 -2.40
C PRO A 248 -24.50 -20.41 -3.77
N SER A 249 -25.29 -19.44 -4.24
CA SER A 249 -24.97 -18.62 -5.43
C SER A 249 -23.71 -17.80 -5.24
N GLU A 250 -23.68 -17.05 -4.14
CA GLU A 250 -22.61 -16.11 -3.84
C GLU A 250 -21.30 -16.83 -3.62
N ALA A 251 -21.33 -17.93 -2.85
CA ALA A 251 -20.17 -18.78 -2.66
C ALA A 251 -19.68 -19.38 -3.99
N ALA A 252 -20.59 -19.76 -4.90
CA ALA A 252 -20.21 -20.28 -6.21
C ALA A 252 -19.54 -19.21 -7.10
N ASP A 253 -20.05 -17.98 -7.11
CA ASP A 253 -19.44 -16.88 -7.87
C ASP A 253 -18.04 -16.54 -7.34
N ILE A 254 -17.89 -16.41 -6.02
CA ILE A 254 -16.60 -16.18 -5.35
C ILE A 254 -15.63 -17.32 -5.68
N LYS A 255 -16.07 -18.57 -5.55
CA LYS A 255 -15.25 -19.75 -5.84
C LYS A 255 -14.81 -19.80 -7.31
N SER A 256 -15.72 -19.47 -8.23
CA SER A 256 -15.41 -19.43 -9.66
C SER A 256 -14.31 -18.41 -9.97
N VAL A 257 -14.33 -17.24 -9.32
CA VAL A 257 -13.27 -16.23 -9.48
C VAL A 257 -11.94 -16.75 -8.94
N MET A 258 -11.94 -17.32 -7.72
CA MET A 258 -10.73 -17.90 -7.12
C MET A 258 -10.09 -18.96 -8.01
N GLN A 259 -10.88 -19.88 -8.56
CA GLN A 259 -10.39 -20.95 -9.44
C GLN A 259 -9.92 -20.43 -10.81
N SER A 260 -10.43 -19.29 -11.27
CA SER A 260 -10.00 -18.69 -12.53
C SER A 260 -8.62 -18.02 -12.42
N TYR A 261 -8.22 -17.62 -11.22
CA TYR A 261 -6.97 -16.88 -10.97
C TYR A 261 -6.00 -17.60 -10.02
N GLY A 262 -6.35 -18.78 -9.52
CA GLY A 262 -5.54 -19.56 -8.59
C GLY A 262 -5.68 -21.07 -8.81
N GLU A 263 -4.55 -21.72 -9.07
CA GLU A 263 -4.44 -23.17 -9.31
C GLU A 263 -4.43 -23.96 -7.99
N THR A 264 -3.79 -23.41 -6.95
CA THR A 264 -3.70 -24.04 -5.63
C THR A 264 -4.63 -23.37 -4.61
N THR A 265 -4.94 -24.07 -3.53
CA THR A 265 -5.74 -23.52 -2.42
C THR A 265 -5.10 -22.27 -1.82
N GLU A 266 -3.77 -22.22 -1.73
CA GLU A 266 -3.03 -21.05 -1.24
C GLU A 266 -3.18 -19.85 -2.17
N GLN A 267 -3.10 -20.08 -3.49
CA GLN A 267 -3.35 -19.03 -4.49
C GLN A 267 -4.80 -18.55 -4.44
N GLN A 268 -5.75 -19.48 -4.30
CA GLN A 268 -7.19 -19.15 -4.16
C GLN A 268 -7.46 -18.33 -2.90
N LYS A 269 -6.79 -18.63 -1.78
CA LYS A 269 -6.85 -17.81 -0.56
C LYS A 269 -6.30 -16.40 -0.80
N ALA A 270 -5.18 -16.27 -1.50
CA ALA A 270 -4.62 -14.96 -1.86
C ALA A 270 -5.57 -14.15 -2.76
N VAL A 271 -6.19 -14.80 -3.75
CA VAL A 271 -7.24 -14.18 -4.57
C VAL A 271 -8.43 -13.78 -3.70
N GLY A 272 -8.84 -14.61 -2.73
CA GLY A 272 -9.89 -14.30 -1.77
C GLY A 272 -9.62 -13.05 -0.93
N THR A 273 -8.40 -12.92 -0.39
CA THR A 273 -7.97 -11.72 0.33
C THR A 273 -8.03 -10.49 -0.58
N TRP A 274 -7.53 -10.60 -1.80
CA TRP A 274 -7.59 -9.53 -2.80
C TRP A 274 -9.01 -9.07 -3.14
N LEU A 275 -9.97 -10.01 -3.24
CA LEU A 275 -11.39 -9.68 -3.43
C LEU A 275 -11.97 -8.93 -2.22
N CYS A 276 -11.63 -9.33 -0.99
CA CYS A 276 -12.07 -8.66 0.22
C CYS A 276 -11.54 -7.22 0.31
N ASP A 277 -10.25 -7.03 0.05
CA ASP A 277 -9.60 -5.72 0.08
C ASP A 277 -10.21 -4.79 -0.99
N TYR A 278 -10.49 -5.31 -2.19
CA TYR A 278 -11.13 -4.52 -3.26
C TYR A 278 -12.61 -4.19 -2.95
N ALA A 279 -13.35 -5.13 -2.36
CA ALA A 279 -14.72 -4.90 -1.91
C ALA A 279 -14.80 -3.78 -0.86
N GLU A 280 -13.90 -3.77 0.12
CA GLU A 280 -13.84 -2.71 1.14
C GLU A 280 -13.45 -1.36 0.56
N HIS A 281 -12.55 -1.33 -0.43
CA HIS A 281 -12.24 -0.10 -1.14
C HIS A 281 -13.48 0.48 -1.83
N ARG A 282 -14.30 -0.38 -2.45
CA ARG A 282 -15.53 0.06 -3.13
C ARG A 282 -16.60 0.53 -2.13
N GLN A 283 -16.75 -0.18 -1.02
CA GLN A 283 -17.67 0.18 0.05
C GLN A 283 -17.02 -0.09 1.41
N PRO A 284 -16.59 0.96 2.14
CA PRO A 284 -15.95 0.80 3.43
C PRO A 284 -16.86 0.08 4.44
N PHE A 285 -16.31 -0.88 5.16
CA PHE A 285 -16.94 -1.55 6.31
C PHE A 285 -15.97 -1.58 7.49
N ASP A 286 -16.47 -1.85 8.70
CA ASP A 286 -15.62 -1.87 9.90
C ASP A 286 -14.67 -3.08 9.93
N GLU A 287 -13.66 -3.03 10.80
CA GLU A 287 -12.61 -4.05 10.88
C GLU A 287 -13.12 -5.43 11.31
N ILE A 288 -14.17 -5.47 12.14
CA ILE A 288 -14.78 -6.73 12.58
C ILE A 288 -15.48 -7.37 11.39
N LYS A 289 -16.21 -6.58 10.60
CA LYS A 289 -16.84 -7.00 9.36
C LYS A 289 -15.82 -7.43 8.30
N HIS A 290 -14.72 -6.71 8.16
CA HIS A 290 -13.63 -7.13 7.26
C HIS A 290 -13.10 -8.51 7.66
N ARG A 291 -12.74 -8.69 8.93
CA ARG A 291 -12.18 -9.97 9.41
C ARG A 291 -13.16 -11.14 9.27
N HIS A 292 -14.44 -10.89 9.58
CA HIS A 292 -15.50 -11.88 9.36
C HIS A 292 -15.64 -12.25 7.88
N THR A 293 -15.65 -11.26 7.00
CA THR A 293 -15.74 -11.46 5.55
C THR A 293 -14.54 -12.24 5.01
N LEU A 294 -13.33 -11.92 5.47
CA LEU A 294 -12.11 -12.64 5.13
C LEU A 294 -12.18 -14.12 5.54
N ASN A 295 -12.72 -14.41 6.73
CA ASN A 295 -12.92 -15.79 7.18
C ASN A 295 -13.93 -16.54 6.30
N GLU A 296 -15.08 -15.94 6.00
CA GLU A 296 -16.11 -16.57 5.16
C GLU A 296 -15.61 -16.81 3.73
N VAL A 297 -14.83 -15.88 3.17
CA VAL A 297 -14.19 -16.05 1.86
C VAL A 297 -13.11 -17.14 1.93
N GLY A 298 -12.36 -17.21 3.03
CA GLY A 298 -11.43 -18.31 3.30
C GLY A 298 -12.12 -19.68 3.34
N ASP A 299 -13.30 -19.75 3.96
CA ASP A 299 -14.12 -20.97 4.03
C ASP A 299 -14.62 -21.42 2.64
N VAL A 300 -14.85 -20.48 1.70
CA VAL A 300 -15.13 -20.79 0.29
C VAL A 300 -13.90 -21.42 -0.38
N ALA A 301 -12.71 -20.86 -0.18
CA ALA A 301 -11.46 -21.40 -0.73
C ALA A 301 -11.13 -22.79 -0.15
N GLU A 302 -11.46 -23.04 1.12
CA GLU A 302 -11.29 -24.35 1.79
C GLU A 302 -12.36 -25.39 1.41
N GLY A 303 -13.35 -25.00 0.59
CA GLY A 303 -14.41 -25.90 0.12
C GLY A 303 -15.51 -26.17 1.13
N ARG A 304 -15.62 -25.39 2.22
CA ARG A 304 -16.69 -25.57 3.23
C ARG A 304 -18.10 -25.31 2.69
N TYR A 305 -18.18 -24.62 1.56
CA TYR A 305 -19.41 -24.32 0.84
C TYR A 305 -19.75 -25.34 -0.26
N ASP A 306 -18.86 -26.28 -0.59
CA ASP A 306 -18.96 -27.13 -1.78
C ASP A 306 -20.24 -27.96 -1.79
N TRP A 307 -20.56 -28.57 -0.65
CA TRP A 307 -21.78 -29.36 -0.49
C TRP A 307 -23.05 -28.53 -0.71
N LYS A 308 -23.05 -27.23 -0.39
CA LYS A 308 -24.20 -26.31 -0.63
C LYS A 308 -24.28 -25.95 -2.12
N ILE A 309 -23.13 -25.70 -2.74
CA ILE A 309 -23.02 -25.37 -4.17
C ILE A 309 -23.51 -26.54 -5.02
N GLU A 310 -23.02 -27.74 -4.76
CA GLU A 310 -23.37 -28.96 -5.49
C GLU A 310 -24.87 -29.31 -5.36
N LYS A 311 -25.45 -29.18 -4.16
CA LYS A 311 -26.89 -29.46 -3.95
C LYS A 311 -27.78 -28.51 -4.74
N ARG A 312 -27.41 -27.23 -4.84
CA ARG A 312 -28.16 -26.24 -5.64
C ARG A 312 -28.04 -26.52 -7.13
N GLN A 313 -26.85 -26.87 -7.63
CA GLN A 313 -26.65 -27.26 -9.03
C GLN A 313 -27.50 -28.50 -9.40
N ARG A 314 -27.77 -29.37 -8.42
CA ARG A 314 -28.66 -30.54 -8.56
C ARG A 314 -30.16 -30.22 -8.32
N GLY A 315 -30.54 -28.97 -8.07
CA GLY A 315 -31.94 -28.55 -7.89
C GLY A 315 -32.59 -28.92 -6.55
N ILE A 316 -31.81 -29.27 -5.52
CA ILE A 316 -32.34 -29.71 -4.22
C ILE A 316 -32.52 -28.49 -3.30
N ARG A 317 -33.77 -28.16 -2.92
CA ARG A 317 -34.09 -27.09 -1.96
C ARG A 317 -33.68 -27.49 -0.53
N ILE A 318 -33.09 -26.56 0.20
CA ILE A 318 -32.79 -26.68 1.64
C ILE A 318 -33.78 -25.78 2.37
N TYR A 319 -34.55 -26.34 3.30
CA TYR A 319 -35.40 -25.60 4.24
C TYR A 319 -34.59 -25.22 5.48
#